data_AF-A0A147J4C2-F1
#
_entry.id   AF-A0A147J4C2-F1
#
_cell.length_a   1.000
_cell.length_b   1.000
_cell.length_c   1.000
_cell.angle_alpha   90.00
_cell.angle_beta   90.00
_cell.angle_gamma   90.00
#
_symmetry.space_group_name_H-M   'P 1'
#
loop_
_entity.id
_entity.type
_entity.pdbx_description
1 polymer ?
#
loop_
_entity_poly.entity_id
_entity_poly.type
_entity_poly.pdbx_seq_one_letter_code
_entity_poly.pdbx_strand_id
1 'polypeptide(L)'
;SAPAAFDAFWFANFTSITLRRGYPAAKIIGRLAGIGGQLLPLIACAVFAWAKGPTREGLTLTRIWLAFALVAFAMIGAFFDHYALPLVAPLAMAAAPAFAMRRRAVVAVFVIGAGLFVLHAATNDPSEGDGIRRMARVMAAVDGRECPYVFAGDSSLYHLSGGCVPTPYAFPSSLAYEAERGAIGIDEAAEVARILARRPPAIVTLDDPFSPWNEATQGQIRRALASDYRLVLSVPREGRHELLYVRRDLAVPPVK
;
A
#
# COMPACT_ATOMS: atom_id res chain seq x y z
N SER A 1 -30.53 -7.64 -5.34
CA SER A 1 -31.02 -8.83 -4.59
C SER A 1 -29.86 -9.42 -3.80
N ALA A 2 -30.11 -10.19 -2.74
CA ALA A 2 -29.05 -10.81 -1.92
C ALA A 2 -28.00 -11.62 -2.73
N PRO A 3 -28.37 -12.36 -3.79
CA PRO A 3 -27.40 -13.05 -4.65
C PRO A 3 -26.39 -12.10 -5.32
N ALA A 4 -26.86 -10.98 -5.89
CA ALA A 4 -25.98 -10.02 -6.54
C ALA A 4 -24.99 -9.35 -5.56
N ALA A 5 -25.42 -9.13 -4.31
CA ALA A 5 -24.53 -8.59 -3.27
C ALA A 5 -23.45 -9.61 -2.86
N PHE A 6 -23.81 -10.89 -2.79
CA PHE A 6 -22.86 -11.96 -2.54
C PHE A 6 -21.85 -12.11 -3.69
N ASP A 7 -22.31 -12.07 -4.94
CA ASP A 7 -21.43 -12.15 -6.11
C ASP A 7 -20.41 -11.00 -6.14
N ALA A 8 -20.87 -9.78 -5.86
CA ALA A 8 -19.98 -8.61 -5.74
C ALA A 8 -18.96 -8.77 -4.61
N PHE A 9 -19.41 -9.27 -3.45
CA PHE A 9 -18.52 -9.56 -2.32
C PHE A 9 -17.48 -10.63 -2.67
N TRP A 10 -17.90 -11.74 -3.27
CA TRP A 10 -17.03 -12.85 -3.66
C TRP A 10 -16.00 -12.40 -4.68
N PHE A 11 -16.45 -11.67 -5.70
CA PHE A 11 -15.58 -11.12 -6.72
C PHE A 11 -14.53 -10.19 -6.12
N ALA A 12 -14.96 -9.22 -5.29
CA ALA A 12 -14.06 -8.23 -4.70
C ALA A 12 -12.99 -8.85 -3.80
N ASN A 13 -13.31 -9.93 -3.06
CA ASN A 13 -12.40 -10.53 -2.07
C ASN A 13 -11.56 -11.70 -2.61
N PHE A 14 -12.07 -12.46 -3.59
CA PHE A 14 -11.44 -13.70 -4.04
C PHE A 14 -11.12 -13.73 -5.53
N THR A 15 -12.05 -13.33 -6.40
CA THR A 15 -11.82 -13.43 -7.85
C THR A 15 -10.89 -12.34 -8.36
N SER A 16 -11.04 -11.11 -7.86
CA SER A 16 -10.28 -9.93 -8.31
C SER A 16 -8.76 -10.14 -8.23
N ILE A 17 -8.28 -10.83 -7.20
CA ILE A 17 -6.84 -11.07 -7.00
C ILE A 17 -6.25 -11.94 -8.12
N THR A 18 -7.03 -12.88 -8.67
CA THR A 18 -6.59 -13.77 -9.75
C THR A 18 -6.56 -13.08 -11.12
N LEU A 19 -7.23 -11.94 -11.24
CA LEU A 19 -7.31 -11.16 -12.47
C LEU A 19 -6.23 -10.07 -12.54
N ARG A 20 -5.53 -9.81 -11.43
CA ARG A 20 -4.40 -8.88 -11.40
C ARG A 20 -3.28 -9.36 -12.29
N ARG A 21 -2.62 -8.41 -12.95
CA ARG A 21 -1.38 -8.68 -13.67
C ARG A 21 -0.22 -8.73 -12.67
N GLY A 22 0.76 -9.58 -12.96
CA GLY A 22 1.94 -9.71 -12.10
C GLY A 22 2.72 -8.40 -11.99
N TYR A 23 3.21 -8.09 -10.79
CA TYR A 23 4.20 -7.03 -10.60
C TYR A 23 5.54 -7.42 -11.26
N PRO A 24 6.38 -6.44 -11.64
CA PRO A 24 7.72 -6.73 -12.15
C PRO A 24 8.52 -7.63 -11.19
N ALA A 25 9.13 -8.70 -11.72
CA ALA A 25 9.83 -9.71 -10.91
C ALA A 25 10.92 -9.10 -10.01
N ALA A 26 11.67 -8.12 -10.52
CA ALA A 26 12.69 -7.41 -9.74
C ALA A 26 12.11 -6.75 -8.48
N LYS A 27 10.88 -6.21 -8.57
CA LYS A 27 10.19 -5.58 -7.44
C LYS A 27 9.75 -6.61 -6.40
N ILE A 28 9.26 -7.77 -6.86
CA ILE A 28 8.90 -8.90 -5.99
C ILE A 28 10.14 -9.40 -5.24
N ILE A 29 11.26 -9.61 -5.93
CA ILE A 29 12.53 -10.06 -5.33
C ILE A 29 13.01 -9.05 -4.28
N GLY A 30 13.02 -7.75 -4.61
CA GLY A 30 13.44 -6.72 -3.66
C GLY A 30 12.58 -6.69 -2.39
N ARG A 31 11.27 -6.83 -2.52
CA ARG A 31 10.34 -6.92 -1.39
C ARG A 31 10.58 -8.16 -0.53
N LEU A 32 10.71 -9.33 -1.15
CA LEU A 32 11.00 -10.58 -0.43
C LEU A 32 12.36 -10.51 0.29
N ALA A 33 13.37 -9.89 -0.32
CA ALA A 33 14.67 -9.68 0.33
C ALA A 33 14.55 -8.75 1.54
N GLY A 34 13.79 -7.66 1.44
CA GLY A 34 13.51 -6.75 2.57
C GLY A 34 12.80 -7.46 3.72
N ILE A 35 11.70 -8.16 3.43
CA ILE A 35 10.95 -8.96 4.40
C ILE A 35 11.82 -10.04 5.04
N GLY A 36 12.55 -10.79 4.22
CA GLY A 36 13.46 -11.84 4.68
C GLY A 36 14.56 -11.28 5.59
N GLY A 37 15.11 -10.11 5.25
CA GLY A 37 16.10 -9.40 6.07
C GLY A 37 15.54 -8.97 7.43
N GLN A 38 14.32 -8.40 7.45
CA GLN A 38 13.65 -7.99 8.68
C GLN A 38 13.33 -9.19 9.60
N LEU A 39 12.94 -10.33 9.02
CA LEU A 39 12.59 -11.55 9.76
C LEU A 39 13.79 -12.45 10.06
N LEU A 40 14.96 -12.16 9.49
CA LEU A 40 16.17 -13.00 9.57
C LEU A 40 16.55 -13.39 11.01
N PRO A 41 16.51 -12.50 12.02
CA PRO A 41 16.88 -12.88 13.39
C PRO A 41 15.97 -13.98 13.97
N LEU A 42 14.66 -13.90 13.70
CA LEU A 42 13.71 -14.92 14.13
C LEU A 42 13.87 -16.21 13.33
N ILE A 43 14.06 -16.11 12.01
CA ILE A 43 14.31 -17.27 11.14
C ILE A 43 15.56 -18.03 11.59
N ALA A 44 16.66 -17.33 11.86
CA ALA A 44 17.91 -17.93 12.32
C ALA A 44 17.72 -18.64 13.68
N CYS A 45 16.99 -18.03 14.61
CA CYS A 45 16.67 -18.65 15.90
C CYS A 45 15.76 -19.87 15.74
N ALA A 46 14.74 -19.81 14.87
CA ALA A 46 13.86 -20.93 14.59
C ALA A 46 14.61 -22.12 13.95
N VAL A 47 15.48 -21.86 12.97
CA VAL A 47 16.32 -22.89 12.34
C VAL A 47 17.28 -23.50 13.36
N PHE A 48 17.93 -22.68 14.20
CA PHE A 48 18.78 -23.18 15.28
C PHE A 48 17.99 -24.04 16.30
N ALA A 49 16.80 -23.61 16.67
CA ALA A 49 15.90 -24.36 17.55
C ALA A 49 15.49 -25.71 16.94
N TRP A 50 15.26 -25.79 15.62
CA TRP A 50 14.95 -27.06 14.97
C TRP A 50 16.14 -27.99 14.87
N ALA A 51 17.34 -27.45 14.66
CA ALA A 51 18.55 -28.26 14.52
C ALA A 51 19.13 -28.75 15.86
N LYS A 52 18.96 -27.99 16.95
CA LYS A 52 19.62 -28.23 18.24
C LYS A 52 18.67 -28.26 19.44
N GLY A 53 17.42 -27.86 19.27
CA GLY A 53 16.44 -27.79 20.33
C GLY A 53 15.76 -29.14 20.62
N PRO A 54 15.03 -29.22 21.73
CA PRO A 54 14.29 -30.42 22.12
C PRO A 54 13.16 -30.72 21.13
N THR A 55 12.89 -31.99 20.87
CA THR A 55 11.69 -32.44 20.16
C THR A 55 10.52 -32.50 21.15
N ARG A 56 9.46 -31.71 20.90
CA ARG A 56 8.24 -31.69 21.72
C ARG A 56 7.01 -31.57 20.83
N GLU A 57 5.91 -32.21 21.18
CA GLU A 57 4.67 -32.20 20.40
C GLU A 57 4.13 -30.78 20.15
N GLY A 58 4.27 -29.86 21.11
CA GLY A 58 3.89 -28.45 20.94
C GLY A 58 4.66 -27.72 19.82
N LEU A 59 5.84 -28.21 19.43
CA LEU A 59 6.59 -27.67 18.29
C LEU A 59 6.05 -28.16 16.95
N THR A 60 5.33 -29.29 16.92
CA THR A 60 4.65 -29.77 15.71
C THR A 60 3.51 -28.82 15.32
N LEU A 61 2.69 -28.41 16.29
CA LEU A 61 1.62 -27.42 16.06
C LEU A 61 2.21 -26.09 15.56
N THR A 62 3.31 -25.65 16.17
CA THR A 62 4.00 -24.41 15.75
C THR A 62 4.52 -24.50 14.32
N ARG A 63 5.07 -25.65 13.90
CA ARG A 63 5.53 -25.89 12.52
C ARG A 63 4.37 -25.90 11.52
N ILE A 64 3.26 -26.56 11.87
CA ILE A 64 2.05 -26.58 11.04
C ILE A 64 1.52 -25.16 10.88
N TRP A 65 1.42 -24.40 11.98
CA TRP A 65 0.98 -23.01 11.93
C TRP A 65 1.90 -22.14 11.06
N LEU A 66 3.22 -22.26 11.24
CA LEU A 66 4.19 -21.55 10.40
C LEU A 66 4.05 -21.93 8.92
N ALA A 67 3.82 -23.21 8.60
CA ALA A 67 3.61 -23.65 7.23
C ALA A 67 2.35 -23.01 6.61
N PHE A 68 1.22 -23.01 7.32
CA PHE A 68 0.00 -22.35 6.85
C PHE A 68 0.19 -20.83 6.72
N ALA A 69 0.91 -20.19 7.64
CA ALA A 69 1.21 -18.76 7.56
C ALA A 69 2.08 -18.43 6.33
N LEU A 70 3.08 -19.28 6.01
CA LEU A 70 3.89 -19.15 4.81
C LEU A 70 3.07 -19.34 3.53
N VAL A 71 2.17 -20.32 3.49
CA VAL A 71 1.25 -20.52 2.35
C VAL A 71 0.34 -19.30 2.18
N ALA A 72 -0.27 -18.82 3.26
CA ALA A 72 -1.12 -17.62 3.23
C ALA A 72 -0.37 -16.40 2.73
N PHE A 73 0.87 -16.18 3.20
CA PHE A 73 1.73 -15.10 2.73
C PHE A 73 2.09 -15.25 1.24
N ALA A 74 2.43 -16.47 0.80
CA ALA A 74 2.77 -16.76 -0.59
C ALA A 74 1.59 -16.51 -1.56
N MET A 75 0.35 -16.80 -1.13
CA MET A 75 -0.85 -16.60 -1.95
C MET A 75 -1.17 -15.13 -2.28
N ILE A 76 -0.60 -14.16 -1.57
CA ILE A 76 -0.90 -12.73 -1.80
C ILE A 76 -0.22 -12.20 -3.09
N GLY A 77 0.97 -12.70 -3.43
CA GLY A 77 1.70 -12.37 -4.66
C GLY A 77 2.32 -10.96 -4.76
N ALA A 78 1.80 -9.96 -4.04
CA ALA A 78 2.32 -8.58 -4.08
C ALA A 78 3.40 -8.27 -3.03
N PHE A 79 3.48 -9.06 -1.95
CA PHE A 79 4.56 -9.05 -0.94
C PHE A 79 4.92 -7.67 -0.34
N PHE A 80 3.95 -6.85 0.07
CA PHE A 80 4.26 -5.67 0.89
C PHE A 80 4.69 -6.07 2.30
N ASP A 81 5.54 -5.27 2.96
CA ASP A 81 6.13 -5.58 4.28
C ASP A 81 5.08 -5.99 5.33
N HIS A 82 3.97 -5.24 5.41
CA HIS A 82 2.89 -5.52 6.36
C HIS A 82 2.17 -6.85 6.11
N TYR A 83 2.28 -7.44 4.91
CA TYR A 83 1.75 -8.79 4.65
C TYR A 83 2.56 -9.88 5.35
N ALA A 84 3.77 -9.58 5.83
CA ALA A 84 4.57 -10.52 6.60
C ALA A 84 4.16 -10.61 8.07
N LEU A 85 3.28 -9.72 8.56
CA LEU A 85 2.84 -9.70 9.97
C LEU A 85 2.31 -11.05 10.48
N PRO A 86 1.51 -11.83 9.71
CA PRO A 86 1.06 -13.16 10.13
C PRO A 86 2.20 -14.17 10.37
N LEU A 87 3.40 -13.94 9.82
CA LEU A 87 4.57 -14.80 10.02
C LEU A 87 5.27 -14.53 11.36
N VAL A 88 5.14 -13.33 11.92
CA VAL A 88 5.93 -12.89 13.09
C VAL A 88 5.66 -13.77 14.31
N ALA A 89 4.38 -13.98 14.65
CA ALA A 89 3.99 -14.79 15.80
C ALA A 89 4.44 -16.26 15.71
N PRO A 90 4.15 -17.01 14.61
CA PRO A 90 4.62 -18.39 14.48
C PRO A 90 6.16 -18.49 14.43
N LEU A 91 6.85 -17.53 13.81
CA LEU A 91 8.33 -17.49 13.83
C LEU A 91 8.89 -17.23 15.22
N ALA A 92 8.31 -16.31 15.99
CA ALA A 92 8.73 -16.04 17.36
C ALA A 92 8.53 -17.27 18.26
N MET A 93 7.42 -17.99 18.10
CA MET A 93 7.18 -19.25 18.81
C MET A 93 8.15 -20.35 18.37
N ALA A 94 8.44 -20.46 17.07
CA ALA A 94 9.44 -21.41 16.56
C ALA A 94 10.86 -21.10 17.08
N ALA A 95 11.17 -19.83 17.33
CA ALA A 95 12.43 -19.37 17.90
C ALA A 95 12.54 -19.56 19.43
N ALA A 96 11.43 -19.79 20.14
CA ALA A 96 11.41 -19.85 21.61
C ALA A 96 12.40 -20.86 22.22
N PRO A 97 12.62 -22.08 21.67
CA PRO A 97 13.63 -22.98 22.21
C PRO A 97 15.05 -22.43 22.10
N ALA A 98 15.37 -21.66 21.05
CA ALA A 98 16.67 -21.01 20.93
C ALA A 98 16.89 -19.95 22.03
N PHE A 99 15.84 -19.21 22.36
CA PHE A 99 15.87 -18.24 23.46
C PHE A 99 16.08 -18.91 24.82
N ALA A 100 15.45 -20.07 25.04
CA ALA A 100 15.65 -20.85 26.26
C ALA A 100 17.08 -21.41 26.37
N MET A 101 17.66 -21.88 25.26
CA MET A 101 19.03 -22.42 25.23
C MET A 101 20.11 -21.34 25.31
N ARG A 102 19.87 -20.16 24.73
CA ARG A 102 20.84 -19.07 24.64
C ARG A 102 20.17 -17.74 24.96
N ARG A 103 20.25 -17.30 26.22
CA ARG A 103 19.73 -15.99 26.65
C ARG A 103 20.26 -14.81 25.82
N ARG A 104 21.51 -14.90 25.32
CA ARG A 104 22.09 -13.90 24.41
C ARG A 104 21.35 -13.78 23.07
N ALA A 105 20.65 -14.82 22.61
CA ALA A 105 19.85 -14.77 21.39
C ALA A 105 18.65 -13.83 21.54
N VAL A 106 18.04 -13.75 22.73
CA VAL A 106 16.98 -12.78 23.03
C VAL A 106 17.52 -11.36 22.87
N VAL A 107 18.65 -11.08 23.53
CA VAL A 107 19.31 -9.76 23.45
C VAL A 107 19.66 -9.41 22.00
N ALA A 108 20.23 -10.36 21.24
CA ALA A 108 20.57 -10.14 19.84
C ALA A 108 19.34 -9.80 18.97
N VAL A 109 18.24 -10.54 19.12
CA VAL A 109 16.99 -10.27 18.38
C VAL A 109 16.45 -8.88 18.70
N PHE A 110 16.42 -8.49 19.98
CA PHE A 110 15.96 -7.15 20.37
C PHE A 110 16.90 -6.04 19.88
N VAL A 111 18.22 -6.22 19.97
CA VAL A 111 19.19 -5.24 19.48
C VAL A 111 19.09 -5.07 17.97
N ILE A 112 18.97 -6.17 17.21
CA ILE A 112 18.79 -6.10 15.75
C ILE A 112 17.45 -5.45 15.43
N GLY A 113 16.37 -5.84 16.09
CA GLY A 113 15.04 -5.24 15.90
C GLY A 113 15.02 -3.74 16.21
N ALA A 114 15.65 -3.32 17.30
CA ALA A 114 15.81 -1.91 17.64
C ALA A 114 16.67 -1.16 16.62
N GLY A 115 17.75 -1.78 16.13
CA GLY A 115 18.59 -1.22 15.07
C GLY A 115 17.81 -1.03 13.76
N LEU A 116 17.01 -2.01 13.35
CA LEU A 116 16.12 -1.92 12.19
C LEU A 116 15.07 -0.83 12.37
N PHE A 117 14.48 -0.71 13.56
CA PHE A 117 13.52 0.34 13.89
C PHE A 117 14.16 1.73 13.80
N VAL A 118 15.34 1.92 14.39
CA VAL A 118 16.07 3.20 14.32
C VAL A 118 16.44 3.53 12.89
N LEU A 119 16.92 2.55 12.11
CA LEU A 119 17.22 2.74 10.69
C LEU A 119 15.97 3.18 9.93
N HIS A 120 14.85 2.47 10.09
CA HIS A 120 13.58 2.81 9.45
C HIS A 120 13.11 4.23 9.85
N ALA A 121 13.16 4.57 11.14
CA ALA A 121 12.79 5.88 11.64
C ALA A 121 13.71 7.00 11.11
N ALA A 122 15.00 6.73 10.93
CA ALA A 122 15.96 7.68 10.38
C ALA A 122 15.83 7.87 8.86
N THR A 123 15.35 6.85 8.14
CA THR A 123 15.12 6.92 6.69
C THR A 123 13.72 7.40 6.31
N ASN A 124 12.75 7.33 7.24
CA ASN A 124 11.42 7.89 7.02
C ASN A 124 11.51 9.41 7.01
N ASP A 125 11.01 10.05 5.95
CA ASP A 125 10.95 11.50 5.86
C ASP A 125 9.73 12.02 6.67
N PRO A 126 9.93 12.71 7.81
CA PRO A 126 8.82 13.21 8.62
C PRO A 126 7.97 14.23 7.87
N SER A 127 8.54 14.88 6.84
CA SER A 127 7.86 15.90 6.05
C SER A 127 6.76 15.34 5.14
N GLU A 128 6.75 14.03 4.86
CA GLU A 128 5.68 13.38 4.08
C GLU A 128 4.33 13.56 4.78
N GLY A 129 4.25 13.28 6.08
CA GLY A 129 3.01 13.43 6.85
C GLY A 129 2.51 14.88 6.92
N ASP A 130 3.42 15.85 7.03
CA ASP A 130 3.08 17.27 6.95
C ASP A 130 2.64 17.68 5.55
N GLY A 131 3.23 17.07 4.51
CA GLY A 131 2.85 17.23 3.11
C GLY A 131 1.42 16.82 2.84
N ILE A 132 1.03 15.62 3.25
CA ILE A 132 -0.34 15.10 3.14
C ILE A 132 -1.32 16.04 3.86
N ARG A 133 -1.01 16.50 5.08
CA ARG A 133 -1.85 17.44 5.82
C ARG A 133 -1.98 18.80 5.12
N ARG A 134 -0.91 19.32 4.51
CA ARG A 134 -0.96 20.55 3.69
C ARG A 134 -1.86 20.35 2.48
N MET A 135 -1.71 19.23 1.78
CA MET A 135 -2.50 18.88 0.61
C MET A 135 -3.99 18.77 0.93
N ALA A 136 -4.33 18.08 2.03
CA ALA A 136 -5.68 17.97 2.54
C ALA A 136 -6.30 19.34 2.89
N ARG A 137 -5.53 20.25 3.50
CA ARG A 137 -6.00 21.63 3.78
C ARG A 137 -6.34 22.39 2.50
N VAL A 138 -5.53 22.27 1.45
CA VAL A 138 -5.83 22.91 0.16
C VAL A 138 -7.06 22.29 -0.47
N MET A 139 -7.18 20.96 -0.48
CA MET A 139 -8.35 20.25 -1.00
C MET A 139 -9.64 20.67 -0.29
N ALA A 140 -9.63 20.76 1.04
CA ALA A 140 -10.77 21.22 1.82
C ALA A 140 -11.17 22.66 1.49
N ALA A 141 -10.20 23.51 1.19
CA ALA A 141 -10.44 24.93 0.94
C ALA A 141 -10.93 25.23 -0.49
N VAL A 142 -10.74 24.31 -1.43
CA VAL A 142 -11.23 24.42 -2.82
C VAL A 142 -12.50 23.61 -3.06
N ASP A 143 -13.10 23.04 -2.01
CA ASP A 143 -14.34 22.28 -2.10
C ASP A 143 -15.50 23.19 -2.55
N GLY A 144 -16.00 22.91 -3.76
CA GLY A 144 -17.04 23.66 -4.46
C GLY A 144 -18.41 22.97 -4.48
N ARG A 145 -18.59 21.88 -3.72
CA ARG A 145 -19.70 20.88 -3.75
C ARG A 145 -19.45 19.69 -4.67
N GLU A 146 -18.37 19.67 -5.43
CA GLU A 146 -17.95 18.52 -6.24
C GLU A 146 -16.89 17.67 -5.51
N CYS A 147 -16.83 16.36 -5.78
CA CYS A 147 -15.85 15.49 -5.13
C CYS A 147 -14.45 15.69 -5.71
N PRO A 148 -13.39 15.82 -4.88
CA PRO A 148 -12.01 15.74 -5.34
C PRO A 148 -11.70 14.36 -5.92
N TYR A 149 -10.59 14.22 -6.64
CA TYR A 149 -10.16 12.94 -7.18
C TYR A 149 -8.69 12.65 -6.91
N VAL A 150 -8.42 11.64 -6.10
CA VAL A 150 -7.09 11.06 -5.92
C VAL A 150 -6.89 9.99 -6.99
N PHE A 151 -6.27 10.35 -8.12
CA PHE A 151 -5.94 9.43 -9.20
C PHE A 151 -4.77 8.52 -8.83
N ALA A 152 -3.75 9.06 -8.15
CA ALA A 152 -2.66 8.30 -7.57
C ALA A 152 -2.18 9.00 -6.31
N GLY A 153 -1.71 8.22 -5.33
CA GLY A 153 -1.28 8.75 -4.03
C GLY A 153 -2.17 8.27 -2.88
N ASP A 154 -2.34 9.11 -1.87
CA ASP A 154 -2.90 8.74 -0.57
C ASP A 154 -4.43 8.89 -0.53
N SER A 155 -5.16 7.76 -0.47
CA SER A 155 -6.63 7.77 -0.32
C SER A 155 -7.10 8.39 0.99
N SER A 156 -6.21 8.50 1.99
CA SER A 156 -6.47 9.20 3.24
C SER A 156 -6.82 10.68 3.04
N LEU A 157 -6.42 11.27 1.91
CA LEU A 157 -6.75 12.66 1.56
C LEU A 157 -8.25 12.92 1.48
N TYR A 158 -9.07 11.94 1.08
CA TYR A 158 -10.53 12.08 1.14
C TYR A 158 -11.01 12.33 2.57
N HIS A 159 -10.53 11.53 3.52
CA HIS A 159 -10.89 11.68 4.93
C HIS A 159 -10.34 12.97 5.54
N LEU A 160 -9.06 13.27 5.31
CA LEU A 160 -8.38 14.42 5.90
C LEU A 160 -8.89 15.77 5.37
N SER A 161 -9.35 15.82 4.12
CA SER A 161 -9.96 17.02 3.53
C SER A 161 -11.46 17.14 3.82
N GLY A 162 -12.10 16.08 4.34
CA GLY A 162 -13.56 16.00 4.45
C GLY A 162 -14.28 15.83 3.11
N GLY A 163 -13.55 15.55 2.03
CA GLY A 163 -14.11 15.41 0.68
C GLY A 163 -14.82 14.06 0.47
N CYS A 164 -15.81 14.06 -0.43
CA CYS A 164 -16.44 12.83 -0.88
C CYS A 164 -15.53 12.01 -1.82
N VAL A 165 -15.82 10.71 -1.93
CA VAL A 165 -15.13 9.81 -2.87
C VAL A 165 -15.95 9.75 -4.17
N PRO A 166 -15.38 10.07 -5.34
CA PRO A 166 -16.13 10.18 -6.59
C PRO A 166 -16.50 8.82 -7.21
N THR A 167 -16.04 7.71 -6.60
CA THR A 167 -16.12 6.35 -7.12
C THR A 167 -16.20 5.33 -5.98
N PRO A 168 -16.80 4.14 -6.19
CA PRO A 168 -16.71 3.02 -5.24
C PRO A 168 -15.27 2.51 -5.04
N TYR A 169 -14.35 2.80 -5.98
CA TYR A 169 -12.97 2.32 -5.97
C TYR A 169 -12.03 3.35 -5.32
N ALA A 170 -12.17 3.54 -4.00
CA ALA A 170 -11.45 4.58 -3.25
C ALA A 170 -9.92 4.41 -3.24
N PHE A 171 -9.41 3.20 -3.54
CA PHE A 171 -7.97 2.94 -3.65
C PHE A 171 -7.46 3.30 -5.05
N PRO A 172 -6.63 4.34 -5.19
CA PRO A 172 -6.27 4.90 -6.50
C PRO A 172 -5.60 3.87 -7.44
N SER A 173 -4.86 2.92 -6.86
CA SER A 173 -4.19 1.84 -7.58
C SER A 173 -5.13 1.06 -8.52
N SER A 174 -6.39 0.88 -8.12
CA SER A 174 -7.38 0.11 -8.86
C SER A 174 -7.72 0.72 -10.22
N LEU A 175 -7.57 2.03 -10.39
CA LEU A 175 -7.82 2.72 -11.66
C LEU A 175 -6.53 3.13 -12.35
N ALA A 176 -5.49 3.50 -11.59
CA ALA A 176 -4.30 4.14 -12.13
C ALA A 176 -3.23 3.18 -12.63
N TYR A 177 -3.14 1.95 -12.13
CA TYR A 177 -2.01 1.07 -12.43
C TYR A 177 -2.35 -0.07 -13.39
N GLU A 178 -1.41 -0.35 -14.28
CA GLU A 178 -1.49 -1.43 -15.26
C GLU A 178 -1.64 -2.81 -14.60
N ALA A 179 -1.06 -2.98 -13.41
CA ALA A 179 -1.16 -4.21 -12.62
C ALA A 179 -2.61 -4.56 -12.23
N GLU A 180 -3.49 -3.55 -12.11
CA GLU A 180 -4.88 -3.71 -11.72
C GLU A 180 -5.84 -3.68 -12.92
N ARG A 181 -5.35 -3.50 -14.14
CA ARG A 181 -6.18 -3.36 -15.34
C ARG A 181 -6.99 -4.63 -15.62
N GLY A 182 -8.31 -4.51 -15.57
CA GLY A 182 -9.29 -5.58 -15.71
C GLY A 182 -9.56 -6.35 -14.41
N ALA A 183 -8.86 -6.03 -13.31
CA ALA A 183 -8.93 -6.82 -12.07
C ALA A 183 -10.18 -6.52 -11.24
N ILE A 184 -10.75 -5.32 -11.37
CA ILE A 184 -11.92 -4.87 -10.61
C ILE A 184 -13.25 -5.06 -11.35
N GLY A 185 -13.22 -5.68 -12.54
CA GLY A 185 -14.44 -6.09 -13.26
C GLY A 185 -15.21 -4.95 -13.93
N ILE A 186 -14.58 -3.79 -14.13
CA ILE A 186 -15.14 -2.63 -14.83
C ILE A 186 -14.19 -2.11 -15.90
N ASP A 187 -14.69 -1.22 -16.76
CA ASP A 187 -13.84 -0.41 -17.65
C ASP A 187 -13.28 0.78 -16.86
N GLU A 188 -12.01 0.71 -16.47
CA GLU A 188 -11.35 1.75 -15.69
C GLU A 188 -11.26 3.07 -16.46
N ALA A 189 -11.10 3.03 -17.79
CA ALA A 189 -11.04 4.23 -18.62
C ALA A 189 -12.40 4.93 -18.73
N ALA A 190 -13.49 4.16 -18.79
CA ALA A 190 -14.84 4.71 -18.73
C ALA A 190 -15.13 5.33 -17.34
N GLU A 191 -14.68 4.69 -16.27
CA GLU A 191 -14.85 5.21 -14.91
C GLU A 191 -14.07 6.51 -14.68
N VAL A 192 -12.80 6.57 -15.11
CA VAL A 192 -12.00 7.81 -15.02
C VAL A 192 -12.62 8.92 -15.88
N ALA A 193 -13.12 8.61 -17.09
CA ALA A 193 -13.86 9.57 -17.90
C ALA A 193 -15.13 10.09 -17.19
N ARG A 194 -15.89 9.21 -16.52
CA ARG A 194 -17.07 9.58 -15.73
C ARG A 194 -16.72 10.51 -14.57
N ILE A 195 -15.62 10.24 -13.86
CA ILE A 195 -15.11 11.08 -12.78
C ILE A 195 -14.72 12.46 -13.32
N LEU A 196 -13.93 12.51 -14.39
CA LEU A 196 -13.48 13.77 -15.01
C LEU A 196 -14.63 14.61 -15.58
N ALA A 197 -15.68 13.97 -16.09
CA ALA A 197 -16.89 14.66 -16.55
C ALA A 197 -17.64 15.40 -15.42
N ARG A 198 -17.44 15.02 -14.15
CA ARG A 198 -17.94 15.75 -12.98
C ARG A 198 -17.08 16.93 -12.58
N ARG A 199 -15.97 17.18 -13.30
CA ARG A 199 -15.01 18.26 -13.09
C ARG A 199 -14.55 18.35 -11.62
N PRO A 200 -13.78 17.38 -11.10
CA PRO A 200 -13.26 17.45 -9.73
C PRO A 200 -12.64 18.83 -9.40
N PRO A 201 -12.82 19.38 -8.19
CA PRO A 201 -12.21 20.66 -7.83
C PRO A 201 -10.69 20.53 -7.70
N ALA A 202 -10.23 19.34 -7.29
CA ALA A 202 -8.82 18.99 -7.17
C ALA A 202 -8.56 17.58 -7.69
N ILE A 203 -7.39 17.39 -8.31
CA ILE A 203 -6.88 16.09 -8.74
C ILE A 203 -5.51 15.86 -8.10
N VAL A 204 -5.33 14.71 -7.47
CA VAL A 204 -4.06 14.27 -6.89
C VAL A 204 -3.46 13.16 -7.75
N THR A 205 -2.17 13.27 -8.06
CA THR A 205 -1.40 12.28 -8.83
C THR A 205 0.05 12.25 -8.34
N LEU A 206 0.87 11.38 -8.92
CA LEU A 206 2.32 11.33 -8.68
C LEU A 206 3.11 11.82 -9.89
N ASP A 207 4.32 12.32 -9.68
CA ASP A 207 5.29 12.60 -10.74
C ASP A 207 5.85 11.31 -11.36
N ASP A 208 6.20 10.34 -10.52
CA ASP A 208 6.63 8.98 -10.87
C ASP A 208 5.66 7.96 -10.26
N PRO A 209 5.17 6.97 -11.01
CA PRO A 209 4.29 5.96 -10.44
C PRO A 209 5.00 4.97 -9.51
N PHE A 210 4.28 4.47 -8.50
CA PHE A 210 4.70 3.27 -7.75
C PHE A 210 4.68 1.99 -8.61
N SER A 211 3.88 1.94 -9.67
CA SER A 211 3.73 0.81 -10.59
C SER A 211 3.37 1.33 -11.98
N PRO A 212 3.81 0.72 -13.09
CA PRO A 212 3.49 1.21 -14.43
C PRO A 212 2.03 1.65 -14.58
N TRP A 213 1.82 2.83 -15.16
CA TRP A 213 0.49 3.41 -15.33
C TRP A 213 -0.38 2.55 -16.24
N ASN A 214 -1.68 2.52 -15.97
CA ASN A 214 -2.66 2.20 -16.99
C ASN A 214 -2.70 3.37 -17.99
N GLU A 215 -2.06 3.19 -19.14
CA GLU A 215 -1.87 4.23 -20.16
C GLU A 215 -3.17 4.91 -20.60
N ALA A 216 -4.29 4.19 -20.65
CA ALA A 216 -5.58 4.76 -21.06
C ALA A 216 -6.09 5.80 -20.04
N THR A 217 -6.07 5.45 -18.76
CA THR A 217 -6.51 6.35 -17.67
C THR A 217 -5.52 7.50 -17.46
N GLN A 218 -4.22 7.21 -17.50
CA GLN A 218 -3.17 8.22 -17.39
C GLN A 218 -3.27 9.24 -18.53
N GLY A 219 -3.54 8.79 -19.76
CA GLY A 219 -3.72 9.67 -20.91
C GLY A 219 -4.93 10.60 -20.77
N GLN A 220 -6.00 10.17 -20.09
CA GLN A 220 -7.14 11.04 -19.76
C GLN A 220 -6.78 12.07 -18.69
N ILE A 221 -6.11 11.64 -17.62
CA ILE A 221 -5.70 12.54 -16.53
C ILE A 221 -4.71 13.59 -17.04
N ARG A 222 -3.66 13.19 -17.75
CA ARG A 222 -2.68 14.12 -18.31
C ARG A 222 -3.32 15.19 -19.20
N ARG A 223 -4.32 14.81 -20.02
CA ARG A 223 -5.06 15.76 -20.85
C ARG A 223 -5.87 16.75 -20.00
N ALA A 224 -6.65 16.24 -19.05
CA ALA A 224 -7.44 17.09 -18.15
C ALA A 224 -6.54 18.06 -17.37
N LEU A 225 -5.43 17.57 -16.80
CA LEU A 225 -4.49 18.39 -16.05
C LEU A 225 -3.87 19.51 -16.90
N ALA A 226 -3.57 19.23 -18.18
CA ALA A 226 -3.01 20.22 -19.09
C ALA A 226 -4.03 21.31 -19.49
N SER A 227 -5.30 20.95 -19.73
CA SER A 227 -6.34 21.89 -20.16
C SER A 227 -6.93 22.70 -19.00
N ASP A 228 -7.34 22.02 -17.94
CA ASP A 228 -8.34 22.56 -17.00
C ASP A 228 -7.80 22.79 -15.59
N TYR A 229 -6.60 22.30 -15.28
CA TYR A 229 -6.03 22.37 -13.94
C TYR A 229 -4.67 23.06 -13.93
N ARG A 230 -4.23 23.47 -12.74
CA ARG A 230 -2.90 24.00 -12.47
C ARG A 230 -2.30 23.29 -11.26
N LEU A 231 -1.01 23.00 -11.31
CA LEU A 231 -0.26 22.48 -10.16
C LEU A 231 -0.21 23.55 -9.08
N VAL A 232 -0.57 23.21 -7.85
CA VAL A 232 -0.56 24.14 -6.70
C VAL A 232 0.34 23.68 -5.56
N LEU A 233 0.59 22.36 -5.47
CA LEU A 233 1.44 21.79 -4.43
C LEU A 233 2.18 20.56 -4.97
N SER A 234 3.42 20.40 -4.56
CA SER A 234 4.22 19.19 -4.74
C SER A 234 4.81 18.84 -3.37
N VAL A 235 4.58 17.62 -2.90
CA VAL A 235 5.06 17.16 -1.59
C VAL A 235 5.88 15.89 -1.74
N PRO A 236 7.01 15.74 -1.03
CA PRO A 236 7.80 14.51 -1.05
C PRO A 236 6.96 13.29 -0.62
N ARG A 237 7.20 12.16 -1.26
CA ARG A 237 6.56 10.87 -0.99
C ARG A 237 7.44 9.70 -1.47
N GLU A 238 8.05 8.93 -0.58
CA GLU A 238 8.81 7.71 -0.88
C GLU A 238 9.86 7.91 -2.01
N GLY A 239 10.60 9.02 -1.97
CA GLY A 239 11.60 9.38 -3.00
C GLY A 239 11.00 9.91 -4.31
N ARG A 240 9.71 10.23 -4.32
CA ARG A 240 8.93 10.82 -5.42
C ARG A 240 8.18 12.05 -4.90
N HIS A 241 7.25 12.57 -5.70
CA HIS A 241 6.35 13.64 -5.29
C HIS A 241 4.89 13.33 -5.57
N GLU A 242 4.06 13.62 -4.57
CA GLU A 242 2.62 13.72 -4.74
C GLU A 242 2.26 15.15 -5.15
N LEU A 243 1.46 15.25 -6.21
CA LEU A 243 1.15 16.48 -6.93
C LEU A 243 -0.32 16.83 -6.76
N LEU A 244 -0.60 18.04 -6.28
CA LEU A 244 -1.95 18.57 -6.18
C LEU A 244 -2.21 19.51 -7.34
N TYR A 245 -3.19 19.16 -8.15
CA TYR A 245 -3.72 20.02 -9.18
C TYR A 245 -5.09 20.55 -8.76
N VAL A 246 -5.33 21.84 -8.95
CA VAL A 246 -6.62 22.48 -8.71
C VAL A 246 -7.19 23.02 -10.01
N ARG A 247 -8.51 22.91 -10.17
CA ARG A 247 -9.24 23.40 -11.33
C ARG A 247 -8.99 24.90 -11.52
N ARG A 248 -8.71 25.33 -12.76
CA ARG A 248 -8.23 26.69 -13.06
C ARG A 248 -9.23 27.79 -12.71
N ASP A 249 -10.52 27.49 -12.73
CA ASP A 249 -11.62 28.41 -12.41
C ASP A 249 -11.82 28.63 -10.90
N LEU A 250 -11.17 27.84 -10.05
CA LEU A 250 -11.25 27.99 -8.59
C LEU A 250 -10.15 28.89 -8.06
N ALA A 251 -10.45 29.68 -7.03
CA ALA A 251 -9.44 30.40 -6.27
C ALA A 251 -8.71 29.42 -5.33
N VAL A 252 -7.37 29.51 -5.28
CA VAL A 252 -6.57 28.69 -4.36
C VAL A 252 -6.10 29.58 -3.23
N PRO A 253 -6.49 29.31 -1.98
CA PRO A 253 -6.00 30.09 -0.85
C PRO A 253 -4.49 29.90 -0.67
N PRO A 254 -3.78 30.89 -0.11
CA PRO A 254 -2.35 30.80 0.13
C PRO A 254 -2.03 29.60 1.02
N VAL A 255 -1.13 28.74 0.55
CA VAL A 255 -0.64 27.57 1.28
C VAL A 255 0.32 28.05 2.37
N LYS A 256 -0.10 28.02 3.64
CA LYS A 256 0.77 28.23 4.81
C LYS A 256 1.23 26.90 5.39
#